data_AF-A0A8S9R7V3-F1
#
_entry.id   AF-A0A8S9R7V3-F1
#
_cell.length_a   1.000
_cell.length_b   1.000
_cell.length_c   1.000
_cell.angle_alpha   90.00
_cell.angle_beta   90.00
_cell.angle_gamma   90.00
#
_symmetry.space_group_name_H-M   'P 1'
#
loop_
_entity.id
_entity.type
_entity.pdbx_description
1 polymer ?
#
loop_
_entity_poly.entity_id
_entity_poly.type
_entity_poly.pdbx_seq_one_letter_code
_entity_poly.pdbx_strand_id
1 'polypeptide(L)'
;MEPAIETNSSKHDQTETEFGKNKKRYQDLIATFPHEKGWRPKAPLIEYGGHWFIQLLLEGCLHAQEFFQARPIDFLVCSYPKTGTTWLKALTSAIANRSRFEDSSNPLLKRF
;
A
#
# COMPACT_ATOMS: atom_id res chain seq x y z
N MET A 1 3.43 47.26 26.97
CA MET A 1 4.54 46.54 26.29
C MET A 1 4.41 45.08 26.64
N GLU A 2 3.71 44.33 25.80
CA GLU A 2 3.68 42.86 25.82
C GLU A 2 4.61 42.37 24.70
N PRO A 3 5.41 41.30 24.91
CA PRO A 3 6.16 40.69 23.84
C PRO A 3 5.25 39.78 23.01
N ALA A 4 5.32 39.92 21.69
CA ALA A 4 4.68 39.01 20.75
C ALA A 4 5.31 37.61 20.89
N ILE A 5 4.48 36.62 21.21
CA ILE A 5 4.85 35.22 21.09
C ILE A 5 4.85 34.90 19.60
N GLU A 6 6.04 34.85 19.00
CA GLU A 6 6.24 34.18 17.72
C GLU A 6 5.91 32.70 17.91
N THR A 7 4.69 32.31 17.55
CA THR A 7 4.36 30.92 17.29
C THR A 7 5.15 30.49 16.06
N ASN A 8 6.32 29.93 16.33
CA ASN A 8 7.14 29.23 15.37
C ASN A 8 6.28 28.07 14.81
N SER A 9 5.61 28.34 13.69
CA SER A 9 4.87 27.35 12.92
C SER A 9 5.84 26.23 12.60
N SER A 10 5.65 25.10 13.26
CA SER A 10 6.42 23.89 13.02
C SER A 10 6.26 23.55 11.54
N LYS A 11 7.27 23.91 10.73
CA LYS A 11 7.39 23.45 9.35
C LYS A 11 7.37 21.94 9.42
N HIS A 12 6.22 21.36 9.10
CA HIS A 12 6.09 19.94 8.87
C HIS A 12 7.04 19.66 7.70
N ASP A 13 8.18 19.03 7.98
CA ASP A 13 9.14 18.62 6.98
C ASP A 13 8.45 17.55 6.11
N GLN A 14 7.80 18.01 5.03
CA GLN A 14 7.14 17.15 4.05
C GLN A 14 8.22 16.54 3.15
N THR A 15 9.08 15.70 3.71
CA THR A 15 9.97 14.86 2.92
C THR A 15 9.10 13.98 2.02
N GLU A 16 9.22 14.20 0.72
CA GLU A 16 8.51 13.43 -0.31
C GLU A 16 8.84 11.94 -0.18
N THR A 17 7.83 11.07 -0.22
CA THR A 17 8.03 9.61 -0.14
C THR A 17 8.79 9.09 -1.37
N GLU A 18 9.54 7.98 -1.23
CA GLU A 18 10.23 7.35 -2.37
C GLU A 18 9.27 6.98 -3.51
N PHE A 19 8.04 6.56 -3.17
CA PHE A 19 6.99 6.35 -4.16
C PHE A 19 6.64 7.63 -4.91
N GLY A 20 6.47 8.75 -4.19
CA GLY A 20 6.19 10.06 -4.79
C GLY A 20 7.26 10.50 -5.78
N LYS A 21 8.53 10.42 -5.36
CA LYS A 21 9.70 10.76 -6.19
C LYS A 21 9.77 9.93 -7.49
N ASN A 22 9.44 8.64 -7.42
CA ASN A 22 9.53 7.73 -8.57
C ASN A 22 8.24 7.65 -9.40
N LYS A 23 7.13 8.23 -8.94
CA LYS A 23 5.80 8.05 -9.55
C LYS A 23 5.78 8.40 -11.04
N LYS A 24 6.39 9.53 -11.42
CA LYS A 24 6.44 9.96 -12.83
C LYS A 24 7.19 8.93 -13.70
N ARG A 25 8.33 8.43 -13.24
CA ARG A 25 9.10 7.39 -13.94
C ARG A 25 8.27 6.12 -14.14
N TYR A 26 7.50 5.70 -13.13
CA TYR A 26 6.60 4.55 -13.27
C TYR A 26 5.50 4.80 -14.31
N GLN A 27 4.91 5.99 -14.32
CA GLN A 27 3.88 6.35 -15.30
C GLN A 27 4.43 6.37 -16.73
N ASP A 28 5.62 6.95 -16.91
CA ASP A 28 6.30 7.00 -18.20
C ASP A 28 6.63 5.58 -18.71
N LEU A 29 7.06 4.68 -17.83
CA LEU A 29 7.31 3.27 -18.17
C LEU A 29 6.00 2.54 -18.53
N ILE A 30 4.99 2.65 -17.68
CA ILE A 30 3.68 2.01 -17.86
C ILE A 30 3.03 2.44 -19.18
N ALA A 31 3.20 3.70 -19.59
CA ALA A 31 2.67 4.22 -20.84
C ALA A 31 3.17 3.45 -22.09
N THR A 32 4.31 2.76 -21.99
CA THR A 32 4.87 1.96 -23.09
C THR A 32 4.30 0.54 -23.18
N PHE A 33 3.58 0.07 -22.16
CA PHE A 33 3.06 -1.28 -22.10
C PHE A 33 1.76 -1.43 -22.90
N PRO A 34 1.36 -2.66 -23.28
CA PRO A 34 0.08 -2.89 -23.93
C PRO A 34 -1.08 -2.46 -23.02
N HIS A 35 -1.99 -1.66 -23.59
CA HIS A 35 -3.22 -1.22 -22.91
C HIS A 35 -4.43 -1.83 -23.59
N GLU A 36 -5.34 -2.36 -22.79
CA GLU A 36 -6.62 -2.89 -23.26
C GLU A 36 -7.79 -2.26 -22.53
N LYS A 37 -8.95 -2.32 -23.17
CA LYS A 37 -10.19 -1.81 -22.59
C LYS A 37 -10.53 -2.62 -21.33
N GLY A 38 -10.45 -1.95 -20.18
CA GLY A 38 -10.85 -2.54 -18.91
C GLY A 38 -12.35 -2.54 -18.67
N TRP A 39 -12.75 -3.12 -17.54
CA TRP A 39 -14.13 -3.15 -17.02
C TRP A 39 -14.67 -1.79 -16.55
N ARG A 40 -13.83 -0.74 -16.44
CA ARG A 40 -14.24 0.60 -16.02
C ARG A 40 -14.00 1.60 -17.16
N PRO A 41 -14.93 2.55 -17.40
CA PRO A 41 -14.83 3.46 -18.55
C PRO A 41 -13.55 4.30 -18.64
N LYS A 42 -12.92 4.60 -17.51
CA LYS A 42 -11.70 5.43 -17.42
C LYS A 42 -10.54 4.72 -16.72
N ALA A 43 -10.51 3.38 -16.79
CA ALA A 43 -9.38 2.61 -16.27
C ALA A 43 -9.10 1.44 -17.20
N PRO A 44 -8.18 1.61 -18.18
CA PRO A 44 -7.71 0.50 -18.99
C PRO A 44 -6.99 -0.54 -18.13
N LEU A 45 -6.89 -1.75 -18.64
CA LEU A 45 -6.00 -2.78 -18.11
C LEU A 45 -4.66 -2.68 -18.85
N ILE A 46 -3.57 -2.83 -18.11
CA ILE A 46 -2.21 -2.76 -18.63
C ILE A 46 -1.56 -4.11 -18.42
N GLU A 47 -0.94 -4.65 -19.46
CA GLU A 47 -0.23 -5.92 -19.41
C GLU A 47 1.19 -5.72 -18.83
N TYR A 48 1.57 -6.57 -17.88
CA TYR A 48 2.92 -6.66 -17.36
C TYR A 48 3.21 -8.08 -16.88
N GLY A 49 4.24 -8.72 -17.44
CA GLY A 49 4.69 -10.04 -17.00
C GLY A 49 3.63 -11.15 -17.15
N GLY A 50 2.81 -11.09 -18.20
CA GLY A 50 1.73 -12.04 -18.50
C GLY A 50 0.43 -11.78 -17.73
N HIS A 51 0.34 -10.68 -16.98
CA HIS A 51 -0.81 -10.37 -16.11
C HIS A 51 -1.36 -8.97 -16.41
N TRP A 52 -2.65 -8.78 -16.12
CA TRP A 52 -3.35 -7.51 -16.36
C TRP A 52 -3.58 -6.74 -15.07
N PHE A 53 -3.18 -5.47 -15.07
CA PHE A 53 -3.24 -4.58 -13.92
C PHE A 53 -4.04 -3.31 -14.23
N ILE A 54 -4.62 -2.71 -13.19
CA ILE A 54 -4.97 -1.28 -13.25
C ILE A 54 -3.73 -0.45 -12.92
N GLN A 55 -3.61 0.74 -13.50
CA GLN A 55 -2.43 1.60 -13.37
C GLN A 55 -1.95 1.78 -11.92
N LEU A 56 -2.87 2.08 -10.99
CA LEU A 56 -2.52 2.28 -9.58
C LEU A 56 -1.83 1.06 -8.95
N LEU A 57 -2.30 -0.15 -9.28
CA LEU A 57 -1.70 -1.38 -8.74
C LEU A 57 -0.37 -1.69 -9.40
N LEU A 58 -0.22 -1.36 -10.69
CA LEU A 58 1.03 -1.56 -11.40
C LEU A 58 2.13 -0.59 -10.94
N GLU A 59 1.80 0.69 -10.72
CA GLU A 59 2.71 1.66 -10.10
C GLU A 59 3.22 1.15 -8.75
N GLY A 60 2.32 0.62 -7.90
CA GLY A 60 2.69 0.01 -6.62
C GLY A 60 3.51 -1.27 -6.76
N CYS A 61 3.22 -2.10 -7.78
CA CYS A 61 3.96 -3.33 -8.05
C CYS A 61 5.41 -3.03 -8.45
N LEU A 62 5.62 -2.12 -9.39
CA LEU A 62 6.96 -1.67 -9.81
C LEU A 62 7.74 -1.09 -8.63
N HIS A 63 7.09 -0.27 -7.81
CA HIS A 63 7.72 0.29 -6.62
C HIS A 63 8.11 -0.78 -5.59
N ALA A 64 7.22 -1.74 -5.32
CA ALA A 64 7.52 -2.84 -4.40
C ALA A 64 8.67 -3.71 -4.91
N GLN A 65 8.77 -3.97 -6.22
CA GLN A 65 9.88 -4.72 -6.80
C GLN A 65 11.24 -4.05 -6.57
N GLU A 66 11.29 -2.72 -6.57
CA GLU A 66 12.53 -1.95 -6.41
C GLU A 66 12.89 -1.68 -4.94
N PHE A 67 11.90 -1.41 -4.08
CA PHE A 67 12.12 -0.86 -2.73
C PHE A 67 11.73 -1.79 -1.58
N PHE A 68 10.94 -2.85 -1.81
CA PHE A 68 10.53 -3.75 -0.74
C PHE A 68 11.68 -4.70 -0.36
N GLN A 69 12.21 -4.56 0.86
CA GLN A 69 13.25 -5.43 1.39
C GLN A 69 12.64 -6.41 2.40
N ALA A 70 12.38 -7.64 1.94
CA ALA A 70 11.86 -8.71 2.79
C ALA A 70 12.93 -9.16 3.80
N ARG A 71 12.50 -9.45 5.03
CA ARG A 71 13.34 -10.08 6.06
C ARG A 71 12.99 -11.56 6.17
N PRO A 72 13.92 -12.43 6.60
CA PRO A 72 13.65 -13.85 6.76
C PRO A 72 12.53 -14.19 7.77
N ILE A 73 12.20 -13.26 8.66
CA ILE A 73 11.14 -13.42 9.67
C ILE A 73 9.77 -12.90 9.21
N ASP A 74 9.69 -12.29 8.02
CA ASP A 74 8.43 -11.74 7.52
C ASP A 74 7.52 -12.86 7.00
N PHE A 75 6.21 -12.70 7.21
CA PHE A 75 5.19 -13.60 6.68
C PHE A 75 4.32 -12.85 5.67
N LEU A 76 4.27 -13.35 4.43
CA LEU A 76 3.52 -12.73 3.34
C LEU A 76 2.18 -13.44 3.14
N VAL A 77 1.09 -12.68 3.25
CA VAL A 77 -0.26 -13.15 2.92
C VAL A 77 -0.55 -12.87 1.45
N CYS A 78 -0.64 -13.92 0.64
CA CYS A 78 -0.93 -13.83 -0.81
C CYS A 78 -2.32 -14.38 -1.14
N SER A 79 -3.08 -13.63 -1.95
CA SER A 79 -4.32 -14.13 -2.55
C SER A 79 -4.69 -13.30 -3.77
N TYR A 80 -5.55 -13.85 -4.64
CA TYR A 80 -6.24 -13.02 -5.63
C TYR A 80 -7.30 -12.15 -4.93
N PRO A 81 -7.68 -10.97 -5.46
CA PRO A 81 -8.74 -10.18 -4.88
C PRO A 81 -10.04 -10.98 -4.73
N LYS A 82 -10.77 -10.74 -3.63
CA LYS A 82 -12.08 -11.32 -3.32
C LYS A 82 -12.08 -12.81 -2.92
N THR A 83 -10.92 -13.45 -2.76
CA THR A 83 -10.80 -14.84 -2.27
C THR A 83 -10.56 -14.94 -0.75
N GLY A 84 -11.17 -14.06 0.05
CA GLY A 84 -11.09 -14.14 1.52
C GLY A 84 -9.88 -13.48 2.18
N THR A 85 -9.18 -12.56 1.52
CA THR A 85 -8.00 -11.87 2.09
C THR A 85 -8.29 -11.18 3.43
N THR A 86 -9.50 -10.64 3.62
CA THR A 86 -9.91 -10.02 4.89
C THR A 86 -9.89 -11.03 6.04
N TRP A 87 -10.47 -12.21 5.80
CA TRP A 87 -10.51 -13.29 6.79
C TRP A 87 -9.10 -13.82 7.07
N LEU A 88 -8.30 -14.01 6.01
CA LEU A 88 -6.92 -14.50 6.15
C LEU A 88 -6.01 -13.50 6.88
N LYS A 89 -6.15 -12.19 6.64
CA LYS A 89 -5.44 -11.13 7.38
C LYS A 89 -5.81 -11.14 8.88
N ALA A 90 -7.11 -11.23 9.19
CA ALA A 90 -7.58 -11.29 10.57
C ALA A 90 -7.05 -12.53 11.29
N LEU A 91 -7.13 -13.70 10.65
CA LEU A 91 -6.64 -14.96 11.20
C LEU A 91 -5.13 -14.94 11.44
N THR A 92 -4.36 -14.47 10.47
CA THR A 92 -2.90 -14.34 10.59
C THR A 92 -2.52 -13.43 11.76
N SER A 93 -3.18 -12.27 11.88
CA SER A 93 -2.94 -11.32 12.97
C SER A 93 -3.30 -11.90 14.34
N ALA A 94 -4.45 -12.58 14.45
CA ALA A 94 -4.88 -13.24 15.68
C ALA A 94 -3.88 -14.32 16.12
N ILE A 95 -3.44 -15.19 15.20
CA ILE A 95 -2.47 -16.25 15.50
C ILE A 95 -1.13 -15.66 15.95
N ALA A 96 -0.62 -14.65 15.24
CA ALA A 96 0.67 -14.04 15.54
C ALA A 96 0.69 -13.29 16.87
N ASN A 97 -0.45 -12.75 17.32
CA ASN A 97 -0.54 -11.93 18.53
C ASN A 97 -1.32 -12.60 19.68
N ARG A 98 -1.65 -13.89 19.58
CA ARG A 98 -2.47 -14.62 20.57
C ARG A 98 -1.92 -14.61 22.01
N SER A 99 -0.60 -14.47 22.18
CA SER A 99 0.02 -14.38 23.50
C SER A 99 0.04 -12.97 24.07
N ARG A 100 -0.31 -11.96 23.26
CA ARG A 100 -0.24 -10.53 23.62
C ARG A 100 -1.61 -9.94 23.97
N PHE A 101 -2.68 -10.49 23.41
CA PHE A 101 -4.04 -9.99 23.59
C PHE A 101 -4.98 -11.14 23.93
N GLU A 102 -5.79 -10.97 24.97
CA GLU A 102 -6.95 -11.82 25.20
C GLU A 102 -8.03 -11.53 24.16
N ASP A 103 -8.91 -12.51 23.88
CA ASP A 103 -9.96 -12.37 22.88
C ASP A 103 -10.82 -11.11 23.10
N SER A 104 -11.15 -10.79 24.35
CA SER A 104 -11.95 -9.64 24.76
C SER A 104 -11.26 -8.28 24.53
N SER A 105 -9.93 -8.25 24.49
CA SER A 105 -9.11 -7.03 24.32
C SER A 105 -8.44 -6.95 22.94
N ASN A 106 -8.77 -7.88 22.04
CA ASN A 106 -8.15 -7.98 20.74
C ASN A 106 -8.49 -6.74 19.86
N PRO A 107 -7.49 -6.05 19.28
CA PRO A 107 -7.72 -4.89 18.43
C PRO A 107 -8.61 -5.17 17.21
N LEU A 108 -8.73 -6.43 16.78
CA LEU A 108 -9.62 -6.84 15.69
C LEU A 108 -11.12 -6.70 16.02
N LEU A 109 -11.49 -6.58 17.30
CA LEU A 109 -12.88 -6.41 17.74
C LEU A 109 -13.30 -4.94 17.85
N LYS A 110 -12.37 -3.99 17.69
CA LYS A 110 -12.70 -2.56 17.71
C LYS A 110 -13.50 -2.21 16.45
N ARG A 111 -14.79 -1.87 16.63
CA ARG A 111 -15.62 -1.28 15.56
C ARG A 111 -15.29 0.21 15.46
N PHE A 112 -14.98 0.66 14.25
CA PHE A 112 -14.84 2.08 13.89
C PHE A 112 -16.13 2.59 13.26
#